data_AF-A0A932E4T5-F1
#
_entry.id   AF-A0A932E4T5-F1
#
_cell.length_a   1.000
_cell.length_b   1.000
_cell.length_c   1.000
_cell.angle_alpha   90.00
_cell.angle_beta   90.00
_cell.angle_gamma   90.00
#
_symmetry.space_group_name_H-M   'P 1'
#
loop_
_entity.id
_entity.type
_entity.pdbx_description
1 polymer ?
#
loop_
_entity_poly.entity_id
_entity_poly.type
_entity_poly.pdbx_seq_one_letter_code
_entity_poly.pdbx_strand_id
1 'polypeptide(L)' 'MKLNFHPLAGLTRIERWFLGTAWLVIALKCLAVNWAIPHYGVPIAPIVVIGPTLFFAAVVTVIWITHHEE' A
#
# COMPACT_ATOMS: atom_id res chain seq x y z
N MET A 1 29.27 -0.19 25.34
CA MET A 1 27.86 -0.11 24.91
C MET A 1 27.79 0.90 23.77
N LYS A 2 27.81 0.42 22.52
CA LYS A 2 27.91 1.26 21.31
C LYS A 2 26.49 1.48 20.80
N LEU A 3 25.86 2.62 21.14
CA LEU A 3 24.63 3.00 20.46
C LEU A 3 24.99 3.35 19.02
N ASN A 4 24.78 2.40 18.11
CA ASN A 4 24.77 2.68 16.68
C ASN A 4 23.52 3.51 16.42
N PHE A 5 23.68 4.83 16.46
CA PHE A 5 22.73 5.76 15.87
C PHE A 5 22.72 5.51 14.36
N HIS A 6 21.92 4.54 13.93
CA HIS A 6 21.53 4.39 12.54
C HIS A 6 20.93 5.74 12.07
N PRO A 7 21.27 6.19 10.86
CA PRO A 7 20.97 7.54 10.41
C PRO A 7 19.44 7.72 10.35
N LEU A 8 18.90 8.50 11.28
CA LEU A 8 17.49 8.90 11.32
C LEU A 8 17.07 9.63 10.02
N ALA A 9 18.04 10.21 9.29
CA ALA A 9 17.83 10.79 7.96
C ALA A 9 17.50 9.76 6.85
N GLY A 10 17.80 8.48 7.06
CA GLY A 10 17.49 7.40 6.11
C GLY A 10 16.08 6.84 6.25
N LEU A 11 15.42 7.04 7.40
CA LEU A 11 14.11 6.50 7.70
C LEU A 11 13.06 7.03 6.74
N THR A 12 13.04 8.35 6.52
CA THR A 12 12.09 9.03 5.63
C THR A 12 12.23 8.61 4.16
N ARG A 13 13.45 8.31 3.70
CA ARG A 13 13.70 7.83 2.33
C ARG A 13 13.24 6.38 2.15
N ILE A 14 13.48 5.53 3.16
CA ILE A 14 13.05 4.12 3.15
C ILE A 14 11.53 4.05 3.25
N GLU A 15 10.91 4.84 4.14
CA GLU A 15 9.46 4.92 4.29
C GLU A 15 8.78 5.37 3.01
N ARG A 16 9.30 6.41 2.35
CA ARG A 16 8.74 6.86 1.07
C ARG A 16 8.84 5.79 -0.03
N TRP A 17 9.93 5.03 -0.06
CA TRP A 17 10.09 3.88 -0.95
C TRP A 17 9.17 2.72 -0.59
N PHE A 18 8.98 2.45 0.70
CA PHE A 18 8.09 1.42 1.20
C PHE A 18 6.64 1.73 0.82
N LEU A 19 6.21 2.97 1.00
CA LEU A 19 4.87 3.45 0.63
C LEU A 19 4.64 3.35 -0.88
N GLY A 20 5.63 3.77 -1.69
CA GLY A 20 5.57 3.61 -3.15
C GLY A 20 5.47 2.14 -3.58
N THR A 21 6.23 1.25 -2.93
CA THR A 21 6.20 -0.19 -3.20
C THR A 21 4.87 -0.81 -2.80
N ALA A 22 4.32 -0.41 -1.65
CA ALA A 22 3.01 -0.87 -1.19
C ALA A 22 1.90 -0.49 -2.18
N TRP A 23 1.89 0.76 -2.68
CA TRP A 23 0.96 1.20 -3.72
C TRP A 23 1.11 0.40 -5.02
N LEU A 24 2.34 0.08 -5.42
CA LEU A 24 2.61 -0.74 -6.61
C LEU A 24 2.06 -2.16 -6.46
N VAL A 25 2.25 -2.79 -5.29
CA VAL A 25 1.70 -4.11 -4.96
C VAL A 25 0.16 -4.08 -4.96
N ILE A 26 -0.46 -3.02 -4.42
CA ILE A 26 -1.91 -2.85 -4.44
C ILE A 26 -2.43 -2.72 -5.87
N ALA A 27 -1.78 -1.93 -6.73
CA ALA A 27 -2.14 -1.77 -8.13
C ALA A 27 -2.05 -3.12 -8.89
N LEU A 28 -0.95 -3.85 -8.70
CA LEU A 28 -0.76 -5.21 -9.25
C LEU A 28 -1.88 -6.17 -8.81
N LYS A 29 -2.25 -6.15 -7.53
CA LYS A 29 -3.35 -6.96 -7.01
C LYS A 29 -4.69 -6.58 -7.65
N CYS A 30 -4.96 -5.30 -7.84
CA CYS A 30 -6.19 -4.84 -8.49
C CYS A 30 -6.25 -5.29 -9.96
N LEU A 31 -5.13 -5.21 -10.69
CA LEU A 31 -5.02 -5.72 -12.06
C LEU A 31 -5.23 -7.23 -12.11
N ALA A 32 -4.62 -7.98 -11.18
CA ALA A 32 -4.79 -9.43 -11.09
C ALA A 32 -6.25 -9.84 -10.84
N VAL A 33 -6.96 -9.13 -9.95
CA VAL A 33 -8.39 -9.37 -9.69
C VAL A 33 -9.24 -8.99 -10.91
N ASN A 34 -8.97 -7.84 -11.53
CA ASN A 34 -9.69 -7.39 -12.72
C ASN A 34 -9.47 -8.30 -13.93
N TRP A 35 -8.33 -9.01 -13.99
CA TRP A 35 -8.06 -10.03 -15.00
C TRP A 35 -8.68 -11.38 -14.63
N ALA A 36 -8.59 -11.79 -13.37
CA ALA A 36 -9.07 -13.09 -12.91
C ALA A 36 -10.60 -13.22 -12.99
N ILE A 37 -11.35 -12.17 -12.69
CA ILE A 37 -12.82 -12.24 -12.71
C ILE A 37 -13.41 -12.52 -14.10
N PRO A 38 -13.05 -11.79 -15.17
CA PRO A 38 -13.49 -12.15 -16.51
C PRO A 38 -12.85 -13.47 -16.99
N HIS A 39 -11.64 -13.82 -16.55
CA HIS A 39 -10.98 -15.06 -16.96
C HIS A 39 -11.64 -16.32 -16.38
N TYR A 40 -12.08 -16.27 -15.12
CA TYR A 40 -12.72 -17.41 -14.42
C TYR A 40 -14.26 -17.34 -14.39
N GLY A 41 -14.88 -16.30 -14.96
CA GLY A 41 -16.34 -16.17 -15.06
C GLY A 41 -17.03 -16.05 -13.69
N VAL A 42 -16.34 -15.51 -12.69
CA VAL A 42 -16.84 -15.45 -11.32
C VAL A 42 -17.93 -14.36 -11.23
N PRO A 43 -19.15 -14.65 -10.74
CA PRO A 43 -20.25 -13.68 -10.63
C PRO A 43 -20.07 -12.74 -9.43
N ILE A 44 -18.84 -12.29 -9.18
CA ILE A 44 -18.50 -11.35 -8.10
C ILE A 44 -17.97 -10.10 -8.77
N ALA A 45 -18.47 -8.93 -8.37
CA ALA A 45 -17.94 -7.68 -8.91
C ALA A 45 -16.50 -7.46 -8.41
N PRO A 46 -15.52 -7.16 -9.28
CA PRO A 46 -14.12 -6.91 -8.89
C PRO A 46 -13.99 -5.84 -7.80
N ILE A 47 -14.91 -4.89 -7.81
CA ILE A 47 -14.96 -3.76 -6.89
C ILE A 47 -15.16 -4.17 -5.43
N VAL A 48 -15.75 -5.33 -5.15
CA VAL A 48 -15.97 -5.82 -3.77
C VAL A 48 -14.65 -6.27 -3.14
N VAL A 49 -13.69 -6.70 -3.96
CA VAL A 49 -12.35 -7.12 -3.52
C VAL A 49 -11.35 -5.96 -3.57
N ILE A 50 -11.52 -5.06 -4.55
CA ILE A 50 -10.66 -3.89 -4.74
C ILE A 50 -10.99 -2.79 -3.72
N GLY A 51 -12.28 -2.53 -3.47
CA GLY A 51 -12.77 -1.45 -2.62
C GLY A 51 -12.23 -1.47 -1.19
N PRO A 52 -12.33 -2.59 -0.43
CA PRO A 52 -11.81 -2.66 0.94
C PRO A 52 -10.29 -2.48 1.01
N THR A 53 -9.57 -2.96 -0.02
CA THR A 53 -8.10 -2.86 -0.06
C THR A 53 -7.66 -1.43 -0.32
N LEU A 54 -8.32 -0.75 -1.26
CA LEU A 54 -8.07 0.68 -1.52
C LEU A 54 -8.47 1.54 -0.33
N PHE A 55 -9.59 1.25 0.31
CA PHE A 55 -10.02 1.98 1.50
C PHE A 55 -9.01 1.87 2.63
N PHE A 56 -8.56 0.66 2.95
CA PHE A 56 -7.54 0.45 3.99
C PHE A 56 -6.21 1.12 3.63
N ALA A 57 -5.74 0.96 2.39
CA ALA A 57 -4.51 1.61 1.92
C ALA A 57 -4.59 3.14 1.98
N ALA A 58 -5.75 3.71 1.63
CA ALA A 58 -5.99 5.14 1.73
C ALA A 58 -5.95 5.61 3.18
N VAL A 59 -6.62 4.91 4.10
CA VAL A 59 -6.61 5.23 5.55
C VAL A 59 -5.17 5.20 6.10
N VAL A 60 -4.42 4.15 5.80
CA VAL A 60 -3.02 4.04 6.23
C VAL A 60 -2.15 5.15 5.62
N THR A 61 -2.37 5.49 4.34
CA THR A 61 -1.64 6.59 3.68
C THR A 61 -1.97 7.95 4.28
N VAL A 62 -3.23 8.19 4.65
CA VAL A 62 -3.65 9.43 5.32
C VAL A 62 -3.04 9.53 6.71
N ILE A 63 -3.11 8.45 7.50
CA ILE A 63 -2.46 8.39 8.82
C ILE A 63 -0.96 8.64 8.69
N TRP A 64 -0.31 8.03 7.69
CA TRP A 64 1.11 8.23 7.42
C TRP A 64 1.45 9.70 7.14
N ILE A 65 0.69 10.34 6.25
CA ILE A 65 0.90 11.75 5.89
C ILE A 65 0.71 12.65 7.10
N THR A 66 -0.40 12.49 7.83
CA THR A 66 -0.73 13.35 8.97
C THR A 66 0.22 13.15 10.15
N HIS A 67 0.65 11.92 10.43
CA HIS A 67 1.52 11.63 11.58
C HIS A 67 3.00 11.93 11.32
N HIS A 68 3.38 12.24 10.08
CA HIS A 68 4.73 12.70 9.70
C HIS A 68 4.88 14.24 9.82
N GLU A 69 3.80 14.96 10.13
CA GLU A 69 3.81 16.43 10.31
C GLU A 69 4.14 16.87 11.75
N GLU A 70 4.30 15.93 12.69
CA GLU A 70 4.71 16.16 14.10
C GLU A 70 6.16 15.70 14.37
#